data_AF-G1Q3J3-F1
#
_entry.id   AF-G1Q3J3-F1
#
_cell.length_a   1.000
_cell.length_b   1.000
_cell.length_c   1.000
_cell.angle_alpha   90.00
_cell.angle_beta   90.00
_cell.angle_gamma   90.00
#
_symmetry.space_group_name_H-M   'P 1'
#
loop_
_entity.id
_entity.type
_entity.pdbx_description
1 polymer ?
#
loop_
_entity_poly.entity_id
_entity_poly.type
_entity_poly.pdbx_seq_one_letter_code
_entity_poly.pdbx_strand_id
1 'polypeptide(L)'
;MAPVLSKDAPDIESILALNPRTQTHATLRSTSAKKLDKKHWKRNPDKNCFDCEKLENNFDDIKHTTLGERGALREAMRCLKCADAPCQKSCPTNLDIKSFITSIANKNYYGAAKMIFSDNPLGLTCGMVCPTSDLCVGGCNLYATEEGPINIGGLQQFAAEVFKAMNIPQIRDPSLPPPEMPEAYSAKIALLGAGPASISCASFLARLGYSDITIFEKQEYVGGLSTSEIPQFRLPYDVVNFEVELMKDLGVKIVCGRSLSVNDMTLSTLKAEGYQAAFIGIGLPEPNLDPIFQGLTQDQGFYTSKDFLPLVAKGSKAGMCACRSPLPSIRGVVIVLGAGDTAFDCATSALRCGARRVFVVFRKGFVNIRAVPEEV
;
A
#
# COMPACT_ATOMS: atom_id res chain seq x y z
N MET A 1 30.69 53.88 34.25
CA MET A 1 31.39 52.59 34.05
C MET A 1 30.75 51.89 32.87
N ALA A 2 31.53 51.36 31.93
CA ALA A 2 30.97 50.61 30.81
C ALA A 2 30.36 49.28 31.30
N PRO A 3 29.32 48.75 30.62
CA PRO A 3 28.82 47.41 30.88
C PRO A 3 29.93 46.36 30.76
N VAL A 4 29.80 45.25 31.47
CA VAL A 4 30.72 44.13 31.35
C VAL A 4 30.43 43.40 30.04
N LEU A 5 31.23 43.68 29.00
CA LEU A 5 31.03 43.15 27.65
C LEU A 5 31.10 41.62 27.54
N SER A 6 31.73 40.95 28.51
CA SER A 6 31.88 39.50 28.56
C SER A 6 30.79 38.78 29.37
N LYS A 7 29.75 39.51 29.81
CA LYS A 7 28.60 38.92 30.49
C LYS A 7 27.36 39.03 29.62
N ASP A 8 26.60 37.95 29.60
CA ASP A 8 25.27 37.95 29.00
C ASP A 8 24.38 38.96 29.73
N ALA A 9 23.63 39.76 28.98
CA ALA A 9 22.61 40.63 29.54
C ALA A 9 21.44 39.79 30.08
N PRO A 10 20.59 40.31 30.98
CA PRO A 10 19.47 39.55 31.56
C PRO A 10 18.55 38.87 30.53
N ASP A 11 18.31 39.52 29.38
CA ASP A 11 17.52 38.95 28.30
C ASP A 11 18.20 37.73 27.65
N ILE A 12 19.54 37.76 27.56
CA ILE A 12 20.36 36.66 27.06
C ILE A 12 20.50 35.55 28.13
N GLU A 13 20.63 35.90 29.41
CA GLU A 13 20.57 34.90 30.48
C GLU A 13 19.21 34.16 30.49
N SER A 14 18.12 34.89 30.26
CA SER A 14 16.77 34.35 30.16
C SER A 14 16.60 33.41 28.95
N ILE A 15 17.09 33.78 27.76
CA ILE A 15 16.99 32.89 26.58
C ILE A 15 17.84 31.62 26.77
N LEU A 16 18.95 31.72 27.51
CA LEU A 16 19.82 30.58 27.83
C LEU A 16 19.31 29.72 29.00
N ALA A 17 18.09 29.93 29.51
CA ALA A 17 17.56 29.20 30.66
C ALA A 17 17.60 27.66 30.48
N LEU A 18 17.34 27.15 29.27
CA LEU A 18 17.36 25.72 28.95
C LEU A 18 18.67 25.24 28.29
N ASN A 19 19.65 26.13 28.12
CA ASN A 19 20.94 25.76 27.53
C ASN A 19 21.63 24.70 28.41
N PRO A 20 22.16 23.60 27.85
CA PRO A 20 22.80 22.55 28.64
C PRO A 20 23.94 23.08 29.49
N ARG A 21 23.86 22.85 30.81
CA ARG A 21 24.91 23.15 31.78
C ARG A 21 25.19 21.90 32.60
N THR A 22 26.47 21.55 32.73
CA THR A 22 26.91 20.40 33.54
C THR A 22 26.42 20.57 34.97
N GLN A 23 25.69 19.57 35.47
CA GLN A 23 25.24 19.56 36.85
C GLN A 23 26.39 19.14 37.75
N THR A 24 26.65 19.89 38.81
CA THR A 24 27.73 19.59 39.78
C THR A 24 27.29 18.63 40.89
N HIS A 25 25.99 18.30 40.94
CA HIS A 25 25.38 17.46 41.97
C HIS A 25 24.31 16.56 41.34
N ALA A 26 23.91 15.51 42.06
CA ALA A 26 22.77 14.70 41.68
C ALA A 26 21.47 15.52 41.67
N THR A 27 20.56 15.22 40.74
CA THR A 27 19.26 15.89 40.66
C THR A 27 18.26 15.26 41.65
N LEU A 28 17.57 16.09 42.43
CA LEU A 28 16.53 15.64 43.35
C LEU A 28 15.12 15.80 42.73
N ARG A 29 14.47 14.69 42.41
CA ARG A 29 13.07 14.65 41.95
C ARG A 29 12.38 13.41 42.52
N SER A 30 11.25 13.58 43.22
CA SER A 30 10.50 12.45 43.75
C SER A 30 9.85 11.61 42.65
N THR A 31 9.59 10.34 42.94
CA THR A 31 8.85 9.44 42.04
C THR A 31 7.46 10.00 41.68
N SER A 32 6.78 10.65 42.64
CA SER A 32 5.48 11.28 42.39
C SER A 32 5.58 12.43 41.38
N ALA A 33 6.55 13.32 41.55
CA ALA A 33 6.80 14.42 40.61
C ALA A 33 7.14 13.90 39.21
N LYS A 34 7.98 12.84 39.11
CA LYS A 34 8.30 12.21 37.83
C LYS A 34 7.09 11.56 37.15
N LYS A 35 6.18 10.93 37.90
CA LYS A 35 4.95 10.35 37.34
C LYS A 35 4.02 11.41 36.75
N LEU A 36 3.93 12.59 37.38
CA LEU A 36 3.15 13.72 36.88
C LEU A 36 3.79 14.32 35.61
N ASP A 37 5.09 14.61 35.67
CA ASP A 37 5.84 15.21 34.56
C ASP A 37 5.91 14.30 33.33
N LYS A 38 5.97 12.98 33.52
CA LYS A 38 6.02 11.99 32.41
C LYS A 38 4.87 12.16 31.41
N LYS A 39 3.69 12.59 31.85
CA LYS A 39 2.53 12.79 30.96
C LYS A 39 2.75 13.93 29.97
N HIS A 40 3.49 14.97 30.35
CA HIS A 40 3.76 16.13 29.51
C HIS A 40 4.64 15.79 28.31
N TRP A 41 5.57 14.85 28.46
CA TRP A 41 6.56 14.48 27.45
C TRP A 41 6.20 13.22 26.64
N LYS A 42 4.98 12.69 26.81
CA LYS A 42 4.55 11.43 26.21
C LYS A 42 4.46 11.56 24.68
N ARG A 43 5.18 10.69 23.95
CA ARG A 43 5.21 10.68 22.46
C ARG A 43 4.55 9.46 21.84
N ASN A 44 4.70 8.30 22.46
CA ASN A 44 4.14 7.03 21.98
C ASN A 44 2.82 6.70 22.70
N PRO A 45 2.03 5.70 22.23
CA PRO A 45 0.77 5.32 22.85
C PRO A 45 0.89 5.09 24.37
N ASP A 46 -0.09 5.58 25.14
CA ASP A 46 -0.18 5.29 26.56
C ASP A 46 -0.79 3.90 26.76
N LYS A 47 -0.03 2.98 27.35
CA LYS A 47 -0.49 1.63 27.67
C LYS A 47 -1.66 1.58 28.65
N ASN A 48 -1.99 2.70 29.31
CA ASN A 48 -3.14 2.83 30.20
C ASN A 48 -4.35 3.50 29.51
N CYS A 49 -4.22 3.91 28.25
CA CYS A 49 -5.34 4.36 27.44
C CYS A 49 -5.99 3.14 26.78
N PHE A 50 -7.25 2.88 27.11
CA PHE A 50 -8.03 1.77 26.55
C PHE A 50 -9.04 2.23 25.50
N ASP A 51 -9.19 3.54 25.36
CA ASP A 51 -10.10 4.15 24.39
C ASP A 51 -9.37 4.38 23.06
N CYS A 52 -10.07 4.09 21.96
CA CYS A 52 -9.61 4.41 20.63
C CYS A 52 -9.91 5.90 20.35
N GLU A 53 -8.95 6.62 19.77
CA GLU A 53 -9.21 7.98 19.29
C GLU A 53 -10.30 7.98 18.21
N LYS A 54 -10.97 9.12 18.02
CA LYS A 54 -12.06 9.21 17.04
C LYS A 54 -11.50 9.14 15.62
N LEU A 55 -11.79 8.05 14.92
CA LEU A 55 -11.35 7.78 13.54
C LEU A 55 -12.46 7.86 12.50
N GLU A 56 -13.67 8.29 12.88
CA GLU A 56 -14.80 8.45 11.95
C GLU A 56 -14.42 9.38 10.79
N ASN A 57 -14.56 8.88 9.56
CA ASN A 57 -14.18 9.56 8.32
C ASN A 57 -12.68 9.96 8.21
N ASN A 58 -11.79 9.38 9.02
CA ASN A 58 -10.34 9.60 8.89
C ASN A 58 -9.71 8.51 8.01
N PHE A 59 -9.27 8.89 6.81
CA PHE A 59 -8.56 8.03 5.86
C PHE A 59 -7.11 8.48 5.62
N ASP A 60 -6.52 9.18 6.59
CA ASP A 60 -5.12 9.56 6.55
C ASP A 60 -4.24 8.30 6.54
N ASP A 61 -3.04 8.39 5.95
CA ASP A 61 -2.11 7.28 5.89
C ASP A 61 -1.71 6.82 7.30
N ILE A 62 -1.94 5.54 7.59
CA ILE A 62 -1.56 4.92 8.87
C ILE A 62 -0.34 4.01 8.77
N LYS A 63 0.24 3.84 7.58
CA LYS A 63 1.35 2.91 7.37
C LYS A 63 2.57 3.38 8.17
N HIS A 64 3.08 2.50 9.03
CA HIS A 64 4.32 2.76 9.78
C HIS A 64 5.57 2.72 8.89
N THR A 65 5.46 2.16 7.69
CA THR A 65 6.54 2.05 6.70
C THR A 65 6.69 3.30 5.84
N THR A 66 5.75 4.25 5.82
CA THR A 66 5.84 5.46 4.98
C THR A 66 7.07 6.30 5.34
N LEU A 67 7.86 6.67 4.33
CA LEU A 67 9.09 7.45 4.48
C LEU A 67 9.02 8.76 3.68
N GLY A 68 9.36 9.88 4.32
CA GLY A 68 9.79 11.09 3.62
C GLY A 68 11.28 11.02 3.25
N GLU A 69 11.77 11.93 2.39
CA GLU A 69 13.15 11.92 1.87
C GLU A 69 14.21 11.80 2.97
N ARG A 70 14.07 12.56 4.06
CA ARG A 70 15.00 12.51 5.19
C ARG A 70 15.13 11.10 5.79
N GLY A 71 14.00 10.40 5.95
CA GLY A 71 13.95 9.03 6.47
C GLY A 71 14.48 8.03 5.45
N ALA A 72 14.04 8.17 4.19
CA ALA A 72 14.46 7.32 3.09
C ALA A 72 15.98 7.36 2.85
N LEU A 73 16.60 8.53 2.86
CA LEU A 73 18.06 8.64 2.71
C LEU A 73 18.82 7.96 3.84
N ARG A 74 18.38 8.10 5.09
CA ARG A 74 19.01 7.43 6.23
C ARG A 74 18.91 5.91 6.11
N GLU A 75 17.71 5.42 5.79
CA GLU A 75 17.47 3.97 5.69
C GLU A 75 18.17 3.35 4.48
N ALA A 76 18.21 4.05 3.35
CA ALA A 76 18.95 3.61 2.16
C ALA A 76 20.48 3.60 2.37
N MET A 77 21.01 4.55 3.16
CA MET A 77 22.42 4.55 3.57
C MET A 77 22.72 3.42 4.55
N ARG A 78 21.79 3.07 5.44
CA ARG A 78 21.90 1.93 6.38
C ARG A 78 21.96 0.58 5.68
N CYS A 79 21.25 0.43 4.55
CA CYS A 79 21.28 -0.81 3.77
C CYS A 79 22.70 -1.19 3.33
N LEU A 80 23.09 -2.44 3.60
CA LEU A 80 24.41 -3.00 3.27
C LEU A 80 24.65 -3.23 1.77
N LYS A 81 23.59 -3.18 0.95
CA LYS A 81 23.67 -3.37 -0.52
C LYS A 81 24.33 -4.72 -0.87
N CYS A 82 23.88 -5.78 -0.19
CA CYS A 82 24.45 -7.12 -0.20
C CYS A 82 24.60 -7.71 -1.61
N ALA A 83 25.72 -8.39 -1.88
CA ALA A 83 25.83 -9.27 -3.05
C ALA A 83 24.84 -10.44 -2.92
N ASP A 84 24.34 -10.93 -4.07
CA ASP A 84 23.38 -12.04 -4.16
C ASP A 84 22.24 -11.94 -3.14
N ALA A 85 21.62 -10.75 -3.08
CA ALA A 85 20.85 -10.32 -1.92
C ALA A 85 19.69 -11.28 -1.60
N PRO A 86 19.62 -11.84 -0.38
CA PRO A 86 18.52 -12.75 -0.01
C PRO A 86 17.16 -12.07 -0.05
N CYS A 87 17.09 -10.76 0.23
CA CYS A 87 15.84 -10.00 0.10
C CYS A 87 15.29 -9.99 -1.34
N GLN A 88 16.16 -10.02 -2.37
CA GLN A 88 15.74 -10.12 -3.77
C GLN A 88 15.19 -11.52 -4.05
N LYS A 89 15.87 -12.58 -3.57
CA LYS A 89 15.42 -13.97 -3.73
C LYS A 89 14.07 -14.22 -3.05
N SER A 90 13.80 -13.54 -1.94
CA SER A 90 12.53 -13.58 -1.22
C SER A 90 11.47 -12.64 -1.80
N CYS A 91 11.78 -11.87 -2.84
CA CYS A 91 10.81 -11.02 -3.54
C CYS A 91 10.14 -11.82 -4.66
N PRO A 92 8.80 -11.94 -4.70
CA PRO A 92 8.10 -12.70 -5.74
C PRO A 92 8.32 -12.20 -7.17
N THR A 93 8.60 -10.90 -7.35
CA THR A 93 8.94 -10.30 -8.65
C THR A 93 10.46 -10.16 -8.86
N ASN A 94 11.27 -10.71 -7.95
CA ASN A 94 12.73 -10.71 -8.03
C ASN A 94 13.37 -9.32 -8.21
N LEU A 95 12.77 -8.27 -7.60
CA LEU A 95 13.28 -6.90 -7.67
C LEU A 95 14.76 -6.82 -7.29
N ASP A 96 15.57 -6.10 -8.07
CA ASP A 96 16.94 -5.76 -7.67
C ASP A 96 16.95 -4.70 -6.55
N ILE A 97 16.69 -5.18 -5.32
CA ILE A 97 16.61 -4.38 -4.10
C ILE A 97 17.93 -3.69 -3.79
N LYS A 98 19.05 -4.37 -4.04
CA LYS A 98 20.38 -3.77 -3.88
C LYS A 98 20.50 -2.51 -4.74
N SER A 99 20.15 -2.60 -6.02
CA SER A 99 20.38 -1.51 -6.98
C SER A 99 19.40 -0.36 -6.79
N PHE A 100 18.11 -0.61 -6.54
CA PHE A 100 17.19 0.51 -6.33
C PHE A 100 17.48 1.24 -5.01
N ILE A 101 17.82 0.53 -3.92
CA ILE A 101 18.19 1.18 -2.66
C ILE A 101 19.51 1.95 -2.80
N THR A 102 20.47 1.43 -3.57
CA THR A 102 21.71 2.16 -3.90
C THR A 102 21.40 3.47 -4.62
N SER A 103 20.47 3.44 -5.58
CA SER A 103 20.02 4.62 -6.31
C SER A 103 19.37 5.65 -5.38
N ILE A 104 18.52 5.23 -4.43
CA ILE A 104 17.93 6.13 -3.41
C ILE A 104 19.02 6.79 -2.56
N ALA A 105 20.00 6.01 -2.06
CA ALA A 105 21.09 6.54 -1.22
C ALA A 105 21.92 7.62 -1.95
N ASN A 106 22.02 7.50 -3.28
CA ASN A 106 22.72 8.45 -4.16
C ASN A 106 21.79 9.55 -4.73
N LYS A 107 20.57 9.71 -4.19
CA LYS A 107 19.55 10.67 -4.65
C LYS A 107 19.09 10.49 -6.10
N ASN A 108 19.35 9.34 -6.71
CA ASN A 108 18.85 8.99 -8.03
C ASN A 108 17.50 8.28 -7.93
N TYR A 109 16.45 9.04 -7.60
CA TYR A 109 15.11 8.48 -7.37
C TYR A 109 14.48 7.93 -8.65
N TYR A 110 14.73 8.57 -9.80
CA TYR A 110 14.31 8.06 -11.10
C TYR A 110 14.95 6.70 -11.40
N GLY A 111 16.26 6.55 -11.21
CA GLY A 111 16.95 5.28 -11.43
C GLY A 111 16.43 4.17 -10.50
N ALA A 112 16.11 4.52 -9.25
CA ALA A 112 15.47 3.59 -8.32
C ALA A 112 14.09 3.14 -8.81
N ALA A 113 13.21 4.09 -9.17
CA ALA A 113 11.88 3.80 -9.68
C ALA A 113 11.93 2.99 -10.98
N LYS A 114 12.82 3.35 -11.92
CA LYS A 114 13.04 2.59 -13.15
C LYS A 114 13.40 1.14 -12.86
N MET A 115 14.28 0.88 -11.89
CA MET A 115 14.62 -0.49 -11.50
C MET A 115 13.41 -1.24 -10.93
N ILE A 116 12.65 -0.59 -10.03
CA ILE A 116 11.43 -1.16 -9.44
C ILE A 116 10.41 -1.52 -10.53
N PHE A 117 10.08 -0.58 -11.42
CA PHE A 117 9.04 -0.76 -12.44
C PHE A 117 9.48 -1.68 -13.59
N SER A 118 10.78 -1.90 -13.79
CA SER A 118 11.28 -2.87 -14.77
C SER A 118 10.79 -4.29 -14.45
N ASP A 119 10.84 -4.68 -13.17
CA ASP A 119 10.45 -6.02 -12.72
C ASP A 119 9.02 -6.08 -12.16
N ASN A 120 8.48 -4.97 -11.65
CA ASN A 120 7.14 -4.91 -11.08
C ASN A 120 6.35 -3.69 -11.58
N PRO A 121 5.42 -3.87 -12.54
CA PRO A 121 4.56 -2.79 -13.05
C PRO A 121 3.64 -2.15 -12.00
N LEU A 122 3.43 -2.80 -10.86
CA LEU A 122 2.68 -2.29 -9.70
C LEU A 122 3.62 -1.92 -8.53
N GLY A 123 4.76 -1.33 -8.86
CA GLY A 123 5.83 -1.03 -7.93
C GLY A 123 5.43 -0.13 -6.77
N LEU A 124 4.58 0.87 -6.99
CA LEU A 124 4.13 1.79 -5.94
C LEU A 124 3.10 1.10 -5.03
N THR A 125 2.12 0.42 -5.62
CA THR A 125 1.13 -0.38 -4.85
C THR A 125 1.84 -1.39 -3.96
N CYS A 126 2.76 -2.19 -4.52
CA CYS A 126 3.50 -3.20 -3.76
C CYS A 126 4.39 -2.58 -2.67
N GLY A 127 4.99 -1.41 -2.90
CA GLY A 127 5.74 -0.69 -1.87
C GLY A 127 4.90 -0.34 -0.64
N MET A 128 3.60 -0.10 -0.84
CA MET A 128 2.67 0.26 0.23
C MET A 128 2.04 -0.95 0.94
N VAL A 129 1.74 -2.05 0.22
CA VAL A 129 0.88 -3.12 0.75
C VAL A 129 1.55 -4.49 0.89
N CYS A 130 2.79 -4.66 0.41
CA CYS A 130 3.45 -5.96 0.53
C CYS A 130 3.61 -6.36 2.00
N PRO A 131 3.27 -7.61 2.38
CA PRO A 131 3.52 -8.16 3.71
C PRO A 131 5.02 -8.48 3.86
N THR A 132 5.86 -7.44 3.94
CA THR A 132 7.30 -7.59 3.69
C THR A 132 8.02 -8.53 4.66
N SER A 133 7.52 -8.66 5.89
CA SER A 133 8.04 -9.55 6.94
C SER A 133 8.01 -11.02 6.53
N ASP A 134 7.03 -11.42 5.72
CA ASP A 134 6.91 -12.76 5.12
C ASP A 134 7.53 -12.85 3.72
N LEU A 135 8.15 -11.76 3.24
CA LEU A 135 8.75 -11.65 1.91
C LEU A 135 10.20 -11.13 1.99
N CYS A 136 10.49 -10.03 1.29
CA CYS A 136 11.84 -9.50 1.14
C CYS A 136 12.52 -9.09 2.45
N VAL A 137 11.76 -8.57 3.43
CA VAL A 137 12.31 -8.12 4.72
C VAL A 137 12.61 -9.32 5.62
N GLY A 138 11.82 -10.40 5.54
CA GLY A 138 12.08 -11.66 6.24
C GLY A 138 13.43 -12.30 5.89
N GLY A 139 13.91 -12.08 4.65
CA GLY A 139 15.23 -12.54 4.19
C GLY A 139 16.36 -11.52 4.38
N CYS A 140 16.16 -10.35 4.98
CA CYS A 140 17.17 -9.31 5.03
C CYS A 140 18.35 -9.66 5.97
N ASN A 141 19.59 -9.56 5.49
CA ASN A 141 20.78 -9.82 6.32
C ASN A 141 20.89 -8.93 7.57
N LEU A 142 20.36 -7.70 7.53
CA LEU A 142 20.37 -6.80 8.69
C LEU A 142 19.41 -7.25 9.80
N TYR A 143 18.57 -8.27 9.57
CA TYR A 143 17.85 -8.93 10.65
C TYR A 143 18.80 -9.52 11.72
N ALA A 144 20.05 -9.82 11.36
CA ALA A 144 21.09 -10.30 12.27
C ALA A 144 21.74 -9.20 13.14
N THR A 145 21.22 -7.97 13.11
CA THR A 145 21.72 -6.81 13.88
C THR A 145 20.64 -6.27 14.81
N GLU A 146 21.04 -5.57 15.88
CA GLU A 146 20.14 -5.04 16.89
C GLU A 146 19.16 -3.99 16.35
N GLU A 147 19.56 -3.20 15.35
CA GLU A 147 18.70 -2.24 14.65
C GLU A 147 17.70 -2.90 13.68
N GLY A 148 17.89 -4.18 13.36
CA GLY A 148 16.95 -4.98 12.57
C GLY A 148 16.98 -4.73 11.05
N PRO A 149 16.06 -5.39 10.31
CA PRO A 149 16.08 -5.42 8.85
C PRO A 149 15.70 -4.06 8.24
N ILE A 150 15.93 -3.90 6.93
CA ILE A 150 15.62 -2.65 6.20
C ILE A 150 14.12 -2.50 5.95
N ASN A 151 13.59 -1.29 6.07
CA ASN A 151 12.25 -0.95 5.57
C ASN A 151 12.24 -0.87 4.03
N ILE A 152 12.24 -2.04 3.38
CA ILE A 152 12.32 -2.16 1.91
C ILE A 152 11.06 -1.59 1.24
N GLY A 153 9.88 -1.90 1.79
CA GLY A 153 8.59 -1.40 1.27
C GLY A 153 8.52 0.13 1.27
N GLY A 154 8.86 0.77 2.39
CA GLY A 154 8.89 2.23 2.49
C GLY A 154 9.87 2.92 1.55
N LEU A 155 11.04 2.31 1.29
CA LEU A 155 12.01 2.82 0.32
C LEU A 155 11.49 2.68 -1.11
N GLN A 156 10.86 1.55 -1.44
CA GLN A 156 10.20 1.33 -2.72
C GLN A 156 9.07 2.33 -2.95
N GLN A 157 8.20 2.51 -1.95
CA GLN A 157 7.13 3.51 -1.95
C GLN A 157 7.70 4.91 -2.19
N PHE A 158 8.71 5.34 -1.44
CA PHE A 158 9.29 6.67 -1.57
C PHE A 158 9.83 6.93 -2.98
N ALA A 159 10.64 6.03 -3.54
CA ALA A 159 11.20 6.21 -4.88
C ALA A 159 10.11 6.29 -5.96
N ALA A 160 9.09 5.42 -5.86
CA ALA A 160 7.99 5.39 -6.80
C ALA A 160 7.05 6.61 -6.66
N GLU A 161 6.83 7.12 -5.44
CA GLU A 161 6.11 8.40 -5.21
C GLU A 161 6.83 9.58 -5.87
N VAL A 162 8.15 9.67 -5.70
CA VAL A 162 8.92 10.74 -6.35
C VAL A 162 8.80 10.63 -7.87
N PHE A 163 8.89 9.41 -8.44
CA PHE A 163 8.71 9.21 -9.88
C PHE A 163 7.31 9.57 -10.36
N LYS A 164 6.26 9.19 -9.62
CA LYS A 164 4.88 9.63 -9.87
C LYS A 164 4.78 11.16 -9.91
N ALA A 165 5.42 11.86 -8.98
CA ALA A 165 5.45 13.32 -8.95
C ALA A 165 6.24 13.96 -10.11
N MET A 166 7.18 13.23 -10.74
CA MET A 166 7.88 13.70 -11.94
C MET A 166 6.96 13.76 -13.18
N ASN A 167 5.81 13.09 -13.17
CA ASN A 167 4.86 13.03 -14.30
C ASN A 167 5.52 12.63 -15.64
N ILE A 168 6.43 11.65 -15.58
CA ILE A 168 7.08 11.10 -16.78
C ILE A 168 6.28 9.88 -17.24
N PRO A 169 5.82 9.83 -18.50
CA PRO A 169 5.06 8.71 -19.03
C PRO A 169 5.97 7.49 -19.26
N GLN A 170 5.36 6.31 -19.33
CA GLN A 170 6.05 5.13 -19.83
C GLN A 170 6.19 5.23 -21.36
N ILE A 171 7.29 4.73 -21.92
CA ILE A 171 7.48 4.69 -23.38
C ILE A 171 7.70 3.26 -23.84
N ARG A 172 7.40 3.00 -25.11
CA ARG A 172 7.80 1.78 -25.80
C ARG A 172 9.32 1.63 -25.74
N ASP A 173 9.78 0.38 -25.62
CA ASP A 173 11.21 0.07 -25.60
C ASP A 173 11.92 0.71 -26.82
N PRO A 174 12.88 1.63 -26.61
CA PRO A 174 13.59 2.31 -27.69
C PRO A 174 14.42 1.39 -28.58
N SER A 175 14.73 0.17 -28.11
CA SER A 175 15.49 -0.83 -28.88
C SER A 175 14.64 -1.65 -29.84
N LEU A 176 13.31 -1.63 -29.68
CA LEU A 176 12.41 -2.30 -30.62
C LEU A 176 12.35 -1.55 -31.96
N PRO A 177 12.24 -2.27 -33.10
CA PRO A 177 12.21 -1.63 -34.41
C PRO A 177 11.02 -0.65 -34.53
N PRO A 178 11.07 0.31 -35.47
CA PRO A 178 9.92 1.16 -35.84
C PRO A 178 8.68 0.31 -36.17
N PRO A 179 7.47 0.90 -36.32
CA PRO A 179 6.16 0.21 -36.23
C PRO A 179 5.93 -1.06 -37.06
N GLU A 180 6.78 -1.36 -38.03
CA GLU A 180 6.82 -2.61 -38.78
C GLU A 180 7.40 -3.76 -37.93
N MET A 181 6.64 -4.16 -36.92
CA MET A 181 6.87 -5.42 -36.20
C MET A 181 6.35 -6.60 -37.03
N PRO A 182 6.89 -7.83 -36.84
CA PRO A 182 6.32 -9.02 -37.45
C PRO A 182 4.82 -9.16 -37.15
N GLU A 183 4.05 -9.72 -38.09
CA GLU A 183 2.58 -9.88 -37.99
C GLU A 183 2.14 -10.57 -36.68
N ALA A 184 2.96 -11.45 -36.11
CA ALA A 184 2.67 -12.08 -34.83
C ALA A 184 2.40 -11.09 -33.67
N TYR A 185 2.96 -9.88 -33.73
CA TYR A 185 2.79 -8.85 -32.70
C TYR A 185 1.48 -8.06 -32.83
N SER A 186 0.75 -8.17 -33.94
CA SER A 186 -0.61 -7.63 -34.08
C SER A 186 -1.70 -8.64 -33.69
N ALA A 187 -1.32 -9.81 -33.15
CA ALA A 187 -2.26 -10.79 -32.64
C ALA A 187 -3.18 -10.18 -31.56
N LYS A 188 -4.49 -10.41 -31.70
CA LYS A 188 -5.50 -9.96 -30.73
C LYS A 188 -5.37 -10.73 -29.42
N ILE A 189 -5.10 -10.02 -28.31
CA ILE A 189 -4.95 -10.61 -26.97
C ILE A 189 -6.03 -10.05 -26.04
N ALA A 190 -6.77 -10.96 -25.40
CA ALA A 190 -7.77 -10.64 -24.39
C ALA A 190 -7.25 -10.94 -22.98
N LEU A 191 -7.52 -10.06 -22.03
CA LEU A 191 -7.33 -10.34 -20.60
C LEU A 191 -8.66 -10.11 -19.87
N LEU A 192 -9.00 -10.99 -18.94
CA LEU A 192 -10.28 -10.96 -18.23
C LEU A 192 -10.03 -10.54 -16.77
N GLY A 193 -10.62 -9.41 -16.36
CA GLY A 193 -10.42 -8.74 -15.07
C GLY A 193 -9.26 -7.75 -15.10
N ALA A 194 -9.48 -6.50 -14.70
CA ALA A 194 -8.49 -5.43 -14.62
C ALA A 194 -7.84 -5.33 -13.23
N GLY A 195 -7.49 -6.47 -12.64
CA GLY A 195 -6.71 -6.56 -11.40
C GLY A 195 -5.20 -6.60 -11.63
N PRO A 196 -4.40 -6.67 -10.54
CA PRO A 196 -2.94 -6.67 -10.60
C PRO A 196 -2.33 -7.69 -11.57
N ALA A 197 -2.91 -8.90 -11.64
CA ALA A 197 -2.41 -9.97 -12.51
C ALA A 197 -2.49 -9.60 -13.99
N SER A 198 -3.65 -9.11 -14.45
CA SER A 198 -3.84 -8.69 -15.85
C SER A 198 -3.11 -7.39 -16.17
N ILE A 199 -3.03 -6.45 -15.23
CA ILE A 199 -2.24 -5.21 -15.41
C ILE A 199 -0.77 -5.56 -15.64
N SER A 200 -0.21 -6.47 -14.83
CA SER A 200 1.15 -6.96 -15.00
C SER A 200 1.33 -7.69 -16.34
N CYS A 201 0.47 -8.67 -16.65
CA CYS A 201 0.53 -9.44 -17.89
C CYS A 201 0.46 -8.53 -19.13
N ALA A 202 -0.52 -7.63 -19.19
CA ALA A 202 -0.67 -6.68 -20.29
C ALA A 202 0.53 -5.73 -20.40
N SER A 203 1.06 -5.23 -19.28
CA SER A 203 2.25 -4.38 -19.28
C SER A 203 3.46 -5.08 -19.89
N PHE A 204 3.74 -6.32 -19.51
CA PHE A 204 4.86 -7.08 -20.07
C PHE A 204 4.66 -7.45 -21.54
N LEU A 205 3.43 -7.83 -21.96
CA LEU A 205 3.12 -8.06 -23.37
C LEU A 205 3.30 -6.78 -24.20
N ALA A 206 2.84 -5.64 -23.70
CA ALA A 206 3.01 -4.36 -24.40
C ALA A 206 4.49 -3.95 -24.49
N ARG A 207 5.31 -4.23 -23.46
CA ARG A 207 6.78 -4.04 -23.49
C ARG A 207 7.46 -4.91 -24.56
N LEU A 208 6.97 -6.13 -24.81
CA LEU A 208 7.46 -6.99 -25.88
C LEU A 208 7.08 -6.50 -27.29
N GLY A 209 6.12 -5.57 -27.39
CA GLY A 209 5.71 -4.94 -28.64
C GLY A 209 4.37 -5.43 -29.20
N TYR A 210 3.60 -6.22 -28.44
CA TYR A 210 2.24 -6.58 -28.85
C TYR A 210 1.35 -5.33 -28.89
N SER A 211 0.67 -5.11 -30.02
CA SER A 211 -0.05 -3.86 -30.29
C SER A 211 -1.57 -3.95 -30.10
N ASP A 212 -2.15 -5.15 -30.02
CA ASP A 212 -3.59 -5.34 -29.83
C ASP A 212 -3.92 -6.10 -28.53
N ILE A 213 -3.79 -5.39 -27.41
CA ILE A 213 -4.07 -5.91 -26.08
C ILE A 213 -5.32 -5.22 -25.52
N THR A 214 -6.31 -6.00 -25.08
CA THR A 214 -7.53 -5.48 -24.45
C THR A 214 -7.83 -6.22 -23.15
N ILE A 215 -7.97 -5.47 -22.06
CA ILE A 215 -8.46 -5.96 -20.78
C ILE A 215 -9.97 -5.71 -20.69
N PHE A 216 -10.74 -6.74 -20.37
CA PHE A 216 -12.18 -6.66 -20.13
C PHE A 216 -12.46 -6.75 -18.63
N GLU A 217 -13.08 -5.72 -18.06
CA GLU A 217 -13.40 -5.64 -16.64
C GLU A 217 -14.91 -5.62 -16.42
N LYS A 218 -15.38 -6.43 -15.46
CA LYS A 218 -16.81 -6.55 -15.14
C LYS A 218 -17.37 -5.26 -14.54
N GLN A 219 -16.59 -4.59 -13.70
CA GLN A 219 -16.99 -3.40 -12.97
C GLN A 219 -16.76 -2.13 -13.79
N GLU A 220 -17.30 -1.01 -13.31
CA GLU A 220 -17.05 0.33 -13.87
C GLU A 220 -15.73 0.95 -13.39
N TYR A 221 -14.99 0.25 -12.53
CA TYR A 221 -13.69 0.66 -12.00
C TYR A 221 -12.62 -0.38 -12.33
N VAL A 222 -11.37 0.07 -12.40
CA VAL A 222 -10.19 -0.76 -12.66
C VAL A 222 -9.33 -0.92 -11.40
N GLY A 223 -8.36 -1.84 -11.42
CA GLY A 223 -7.41 -2.08 -10.32
C GLY A 223 -7.78 -3.24 -9.39
N GLY A 224 -8.93 -3.89 -9.61
CA GLY A 224 -9.38 -5.03 -8.82
C GLY A 224 -9.44 -4.74 -7.31
N LEU A 225 -8.94 -5.67 -6.49
CA LEU A 225 -8.95 -5.55 -5.03
C LEU A 225 -8.19 -4.32 -4.50
N SER A 226 -7.14 -3.88 -5.19
CA SER A 226 -6.38 -2.67 -4.85
C SER A 226 -7.28 -1.44 -4.83
N THR A 227 -8.28 -1.41 -5.72
CA THR A 227 -9.29 -0.36 -5.77
C THR A 227 -10.45 -0.67 -4.83
N SER A 228 -11.03 -1.87 -4.92
CA SER A 228 -12.34 -2.16 -4.31
C SER A 228 -12.30 -2.54 -2.83
N GLU A 229 -11.19 -3.03 -2.31
CA GLU A 229 -11.17 -3.61 -0.96
C GLU A 229 -10.04 -3.10 -0.08
N ILE A 230 -8.82 -2.92 -0.62
CA ILE A 230 -7.72 -2.38 0.18
C ILE A 230 -8.08 -0.95 0.61
N PRO A 231 -8.09 -0.62 1.91
CA PRO A 231 -8.56 0.68 2.38
C PRO A 231 -7.70 1.85 1.90
N GLN A 232 -8.32 3.02 1.73
CA GLN A 232 -7.65 4.26 1.31
C GLN A 232 -6.50 4.68 2.25
N PHE A 233 -6.63 4.41 3.55
CA PHE A 233 -5.58 4.72 4.54
C PHE A 233 -4.37 3.77 4.48
N ARG A 234 -4.43 2.69 3.69
CA ARG A 234 -3.29 1.82 3.36
C ARG A 234 -2.83 2.03 1.92
N LEU A 235 -3.75 2.07 0.96
CA LEU A 235 -3.45 2.25 -0.46
C LEU A 235 -4.33 3.35 -1.06
N PRO A 236 -3.78 4.55 -1.27
CA PRO A 236 -4.46 5.64 -1.95
C PRO A 236 -4.88 5.27 -3.38
N TYR A 237 -6.08 5.66 -3.80
CA TYR A 237 -6.59 5.31 -5.14
C TYR A 237 -5.77 5.90 -6.29
N ASP A 238 -5.18 7.07 -6.11
CA ASP A 238 -4.37 7.74 -7.13
C ASP A 238 -3.09 6.98 -7.46
N VAL A 239 -2.60 6.12 -6.55
CA VAL A 239 -1.53 5.16 -6.82
C VAL A 239 -1.95 4.13 -7.86
N VAL A 240 -3.13 3.55 -7.69
CA VAL A 240 -3.65 2.53 -8.62
C VAL A 240 -3.90 3.16 -9.99
N ASN A 241 -4.48 4.37 -10.00
CA ASN A 241 -4.68 5.11 -11.25
C ASN A 241 -3.35 5.38 -11.96
N PHE A 242 -2.33 5.85 -11.23
CA PHE A 242 -1.00 6.11 -11.78
C PHE A 242 -0.40 4.88 -12.50
N GLU A 243 -0.45 3.71 -11.86
CA GLU A 243 0.10 2.47 -12.45
C GLU A 243 -0.71 1.98 -13.66
N VAL A 244 -2.03 2.20 -13.65
CA VAL A 244 -2.89 1.91 -14.81
C VAL A 244 -2.57 2.84 -15.97
N GLU A 245 -2.33 4.13 -15.74
CA GLU A 245 -1.97 5.07 -16.80
C GLU A 245 -0.58 4.74 -17.40
N LEU A 246 0.41 4.35 -16.60
CA LEU A 246 1.69 3.87 -17.13
C LEU A 246 1.54 2.66 -18.06
N MET A 247 0.63 1.75 -17.76
CA MET A 247 0.31 0.62 -18.64
C MET A 247 -0.38 1.11 -19.94
N LYS A 248 -1.31 2.07 -19.84
CA LYS A 248 -2.01 2.63 -20.99
C LYS A 248 -1.10 3.44 -21.92
N ASP A 249 -0.04 4.06 -21.39
CA ASP A 249 0.98 4.73 -22.21
C ASP A 249 1.61 3.77 -23.24
N LEU A 250 1.59 2.45 -22.99
CA LEU A 250 2.04 1.43 -23.94
C LEU A 250 0.96 0.97 -24.94
N GLY A 251 -0.22 1.57 -24.94
CA GLY A 251 -1.32 1.25 -25.86
C GLY A 251 -2.28 0.15 -25.39
N VAL A 252 -2.17 -0.32 -24.14
CA VAL A 252 -3.11 -1.30 -23.58
C VAL A 252 -4.49 -0.67 -23.44
N LYS A 253 -5.51 -1.34 -23.97
CA LYS A 253 -6.92 -0.91 -23.88
C LYS A 253 -7.61 -1.57 -22.69
N ILE A 254 -8.54 -0.85 -22.08
CA ILE A 254 -9.43 -1.41 -21.05
C ILE A 254 -10.88 -1.12 -21.44
N VAL A 255 -11.73 -2.14 -21.37
CA VAL A 255 -13.17 -2.05 -21.59
C VAL A 255 -13.88 -2.53 -20.32
N CYS A 256 -14.47 -1.58 -19.59
CA CYS A 256 -15.29 -1.84 -18.41
C CYS A 256 -16.70 -2.35 -18.80
N GLY A 257 -17.45 -2.84 -17.80
CA GLY A 257 -18.81 -3.36 -17.99
C GLY A 257 -18.88 -4.67 -18.79
N ARG A 258 -17.76 -5.39 -18.96
CA ARG A 258 -17.66 -6.65 -19.71
C ARG A 258 -17.17 -7.79 -18.84
N SER A 259 -17.91 -8.88 -18.82
CA SER A 259 -17.74 -9.98 -17.88
C SER A 259 -17.45 -11.31 -18.58
N LEU A 260 -16.52 -12.09 -18.01
CA LEU A 260 -16.39 -13.51 -18.32
C LEU A 260 -17.59 -14.23 -17.70
N SER A 261 -18.61 -14.52 -18.51
CA SER A 261 -19.89 -15.07 -18.09
C SER A 261 -20.59 -15.76 -19.27
N VAL A 262 -21.39 -16.79 -18.99
CA VAL A 262 -22.14 -17.53 -20.02
C VAL A 262 -23.07 -16.66 -20.86
N ASN A 263 -23.50 -15.52 -20.34
CA ASN A 263 -24.42 -14.58 -20.99
C ASN A 263 -23.72 -13.33 -21.55
N ASP A 264 -22.38 -13.28 -21.53
CA ASP A 264 -21.59 -12.17 -22.07
C ASP A 264 -20.35 -12.75 -22.77
N MET A 265 -19.15 -12.60 -22.21
CA MET A 265 -17.93 -13.10 -22.84
C MET A 265 -17.62 -14.52 -22.38
N THR A 266 -17.28 -15.40 -23.31
CA THR A 266 -16.79 -16.76 -23.06
C THR A 266 -15.49 -17.01 -23.82
N LEU A 267 -14.76 -18.07 -23.48
CA LEU A 267 -13.58 -18.45 -24.26
C LEU A 267 -13.93 -18.80 -25.71
N SER A 268 -15.13 -19.37 -25.94
CA SER A 268 -15.64 -19.69 -27.27
C SER A 268 -15.93 -18.44 -28.10
N THR A 269 -16.55 -17.41 -27.50
CA THR A 269 -16.83 -16.15 -28.19
C THR A 269 -15.55 -15.38 -28.50
N LEU A 270 -14.60 -15.33 -27.55
CA LEU A 270 -13.27 -14.76 -27.79
C LEU A 270 -12.56 -15.44 -28.96
N LYS A 271 -12.58 -16.78 -29.00
CA LYS A 271 -12.01 -17.55 -30.11
C LYS A 271 -12.71 -17.23 -31.44
N ALA A 272 -14.03 -17.15 -31.45
CA ALA A 272 -14.83 -16.83 -32.64
C ALA A 272 -14.56 -15.39 -33.14
N GLU A 273 -14.27 -14.45 -32.24
CA GLU A 273 -13.90 -13.07 -32.55
C GLU A 273 -12.43 -12.89 -32.98
N GLY A 274 -11.68 -13.99 -33.11
CA GLY A 274 -10.31 -14.00 -33.62
C GLY A 274 -9.24 -13.66 -32.59
N TYR A 275 -9.54 -13.70 -31.29
CA TYR A 275 -8.51 -13.60 -30.25
C TYR A 275 -7.58 -14.81 -30.29
N GLN A 276 -6.27 -14.54 -30.34
CA GLN A 276 -5.24 -15.57 -30.46
C GLN A 276 -4.75 -16.06 -29.09
N ALA A 277 -4.90 -15.24 -28.05
CA ALA A 277 -4.59 -15.59 -26.67
C ALA A 277 -5.57 -14.94 -25.69
N ALA A 278 -5.79 -15.62 -24.57
CA ALA A 278 -6.59 -15.12 -23.45
C ALA A 278 -5.87 -15.34 -22.11
N PHE A 279 -5.85 -14.33 -21.25
CA PHE A 279 -5.37 -14.43 -19.87
C PHE A 279 -6.54 -14.25 -18.89
N ILE A 280 -6.70 -15.19 -17.95
CA ILE A 280 -7.77 -15.15 -16.95
C ILE A 280 -7.22 -14.60 -15.64
N GLY A 281 -7.57 -13.36 -15.31
CA GLY A 281 -7.15 -12.64 -14.11
C GLY A 281 -8.32 -12.10 -13.26
N ILE A 282 -9.47 -12.79 -13.27
CA ILE A 282 -10.71 -12.32 -12.62
C ILE A 282 -10.68 -12.39 -11.08
N GLY A 283 -9.66 -13.03 -10.50
CA GLY A 283 -9.55 -13.23 -9.06
C GLY A 283 -10.63 -14.17 -8.50
N LEU A 284 -11.00 -13.94 -7.24
CA LEU A 284 -12.06 -14.67 -6.53
C LEU A 284 -13.21 -13.69 -6.25
N PRO A 285 -14.22 -13.62 -7.14
CA PRO A 285 -15.23 -12.55 -7.10
C PRO A 285 -16.26 -12.71 -5.97
N GLU A 286 -16.49 -13.91 -5.48
CA GLU A 286 -17.54 -14.21 -4.50
C GLU A 286 -16.99 -14.33 -3.07
N PRO A 287 -17.76 -13.93 -2.05
CA PRO A 287 -17.39 -14.16 -0.65
C PRO A 287 -17.56 -15.64 -0.28
N ASN A 288 -16.84 -16.08 0.74
CA ASN A 288 -17.12 -17.35 1.40
C ASN A 288 -18.27 -17.15 2.40
N LEU A 289 -19.36 -17.89 2.22
CA LEU A 289 -20.59 -17.76 3.01
C LEU A 289 -20.71 -18.88 4.04
N ASP A 290 -21.24 -18.55 5.21
CA ASP A 290 -21.61 -19.52 6.24
C ASP A 290 -23.15 -19.65 6.30
N PRO A 291 -23.71 -20.87 6.26
CA PRO A 291 -25.15 -21.09 6.32
C PRO A 291 -25.86 -20.43 7.51
N ILE A 292 -25.17 -20.19 8.63
CA ILE A 292 -25.77 -19.54 9.80
C ILE A 292 -26.22 -18.10 9.54
N PHE A 293 -25.65 -17.45 8.51
CA PHE A 293 -25.98 -16.08 8.13
C PHE A 293 -26.99 -16.01 6.97
N GLN A 294 -27.55 -17.15 6.55
CA GLN A 294 -28.52 -17.20 5.48
C GLN A 294 -29.74 -16.33 5.80
N GLY A 295 -30.11 -15.47 4.85
CA GLY A 295 -31.27 -14.57 4.98
C GLY A 295 -30.99 -13.26 5.72
N LEU A 296 -29.79 -13.07 6.29
CA LEU A 296 -29.43 -11.79 6.90
C LEU A 296 -29.12 -10.72 5.85
N THR A 297 -29.56 -9.49 6.12
CA THR A 297 -29.39 -8.34 5.21
C THR A 297 -28.53 -7.23 5.81
N GLN A 298 -28.11 -6.29 4.97
CA GLN A 298 -27.36 -5.10 5.41
C GLN A 298 -28.18 -4.20 6.36
N ASP A 299 -29.49 -4.10 6.15
CA ASP A 299 -30.39 -3.36 7.06
C ASP A 299 -30.48 -3.99 8.45
N GLN A 300 -30.27 -5.31 8.52
CA GLN A 300 -30.15 -6.05 9.78
C GLN A 300 -28.73 -5.99 10.38
N GLY A 301 -27.80 -5.28 9.73
CA GLY A 301 -26.43 -5.09 10.18
C GLY A 301 -25.45 -6.18 9.73
N PHE A 302 -25.84 -7.08 8.83
CA PHE A 302 -24.96 -8.13 8.31
C PHE A 302 -24.31 -7.72 6.98
N TYR A 303 -23.01 -7.93 6.88
CA TYR A 303 -22.23 -7.72 5.67
C TYR A 303 -21.22 -8.85 5.49
N THR A 304 -21.00 -9.29 4.26
CA THR A 304 -19.74 -9.94 3.91
C THR A 304 -18.67 -8.86 3.65
N SER A 305 -17.39 -9.25 3.61
CA SER A 305 -16.34 -8.30 3.22
C SER A 305 -16.49 -7.78 1.79
N LYS A 306 -17.05 -8.63 0.89
CA LYS A 306 -17.38 -8.29 -0.50
C LYS A 306 -18.56 -7.31 -0.62
N ASP A 307 -19.34 -7.14 0.44
CA ASP A 307 -20.33 -6.07 0.55
C ASP A 307 -19.71 -4.81 1.17
N PHE A 308 -19.08 -4.96 2.34
CA PHE A 308 -18.69 -3.85 3.20
C PHE A 308 -17.52 -3.03 2.64
N LEU A 309 -16.40 -3.69 2.31
CA LEU A 309 -15.19 -2.97 1.90
C LEU A 309 -15.40 -2.18 0.59
N PRO A 310 -16.10 -2.69 -0.44
CA PRO A 310 -16.43 -1.90 -1.63
C PRO A 310 -17.28 -0.66 -1.34
N LEU A 311 -18.19 -0.71 -0.35
CA LEU A 311 -18.95 0.48 0.05
C LEU A 311 -18.05 1.53 0.70
N VAL A 312 -17.15 1.11 1.60
CA VAL A 312 -16.18 2.01 2.23
C VAL A 312 -15.22 2.60 1.20
N ALA A 313 -14.72 1.78 0.26
CA ALA A 313 -13.86 2.21 -0.82
C ALA A 313 -14.56 3.27 -1.69
N LYS A 314 -15.79 3.01 -2.16
CA LYS A 314 -16.57 4.00 -2.94
C LYS A 314 -16.83 5.30 -2.17
N GLY A 315 -16.98 5.23 -0.86
CA GLY A 315 -17.20 6.41 -0.01
C GLY A 315 -15.94 7.18 0.38
N SER A 316 -14.75 6.61 0.17
CA SER A 316 -13.46 7.19 0.60
C SER A 316 -12.48 7.48 -0.54
N LYS A 317 -12.61 6.78 -1.69
CA LYS A 317 -11.70 6.88 -2.83
C LYS A 317 -12.27 7.79 -3.91
N ALA A 318 -11.89 9.07 -3.88
CA ALA A 318 -12.25 10.02 -4.93
C ALA A 318 -11.71 9.55 -6.29
N GLY A 319 -12.56 9.53 -7.32
CA GLY A 319 -12.23 9.07 -8.68
C GLY A 319 -12.54 7.60 -8.96
N MET A 320 -12.79 6.76 -7.94
CA MET A 320 -13.14 5.35 -8.14
C MET A 320 -14.54 5.15 -8.73
N CYS A 321 -15.52 5.95 -8.30
CA CYS A 321 -16.88 5.94 -8.84
C CYS A 321 -17.26 7.36 -9.27
N ALA A 322 -18.01 7.49 -10.36
CA ALA A 322 -18.68 8.74 -10.71
C ALA A 322 -19.75 9.14 -9.66
N CYS A 323 -20.25 8.15 -8.92
CA CYS A 323 -21.22 8.30 -7.86
C CYS A 323 -20.59 8.82 -6.56
N ARG A 324 -21.22 9.81 -5.92
CA ARG A 324 -20.91 10.17 -4.52
C ARG A 324 -21.59 9.16 -3.59
N SER A 325 -20.89 8.07 -3.27
CA SER A 325 -21.40 7.08 -2.32
C SER A 325 -21.22 7.59 -0.89
N PRO A 326 -22.25 7.57 -0.03
CA PRO A 326 -22.06 7.84 1.39
C PRO A 326 -21.24 6.70 2.04
N LEU A 327 -20.50 7.01 3.09
CA LEU A 327 -19.92 5.97 3.94
C LEU A 327 -21.04 5.16 4.61
N PRO A 328 -20.87 3.84 4.79
CA PRO A 328 -21.78 3.04 5.61
C PRO A 328 -21.93 3.65 7.01
N SER A 329 -23.17 3.78 7.49
CA SER A 329 -23.44 4.26 8.86
C SER A 329 -23.37 3.10 9.85
N ILE A 330 -22.18 2.81 10.37
CA ILE A 330 -21.97 1.72 11.33
C ILE A 330 -21.90 2.30 12.74
N ARG A 331 -22.85 1.92 13.60
CA ARG A 331 -22.93 2.39 15.00
C ARG A 331 -22.93 1.21 15.97
N GLY A 332 -22.52 1.46 17.21
CA GLY A 332 -22.53 0.45 18.25
C GLY A 332 -21.33 -0.51 18.18
N VAL A 333 -21.57 -1.79 18.47
CA VAL A 333 -20.53 -2.81 18.55
C VAL A 333 -20.51 -3.63 17.27
N VAL A 334 -19.34 -3.72 16.64
CA VAL A 334 -19.12 -4.51 15.42
C VAL A 334 -18.36 -5.78 15.76
N ILE A 335 -18.80 -6.90 15.18
CA ILE A 335 -18.08 -8.17 15.24
C ILE A 335 -17.57 -8.46 13.82
N VAL A 336 -16.27 -8.67 13.70
CA VAL A 336 -15.61 -9.10 12.46
C VAL A 336 -15.16 -10.54 12.62
N LEU A 337 -15.61 -11.41 11.71
CA LEU A 337 -15.31 -12.83 11.75
C LEU A 337 -14.18 -13.17 10.78
N GLY A 338 -13.02 -13.55 11.32
CA GLY A 338 -11.85 -13.89 10.52
C GLY A 338 -10.53 -13.51 11.18
N ALA A 339 -9.43 -13.89 10.54
CA ALA A 339 -8.08 -13.63 11.04
C ALA A 339 -7.05 -13.44 9.91
N GLY A 340 -7.48 -13.06 8.71
CA GLY A 340 -6.60 -12.67 7.60
C GLY A 340 -6.76 -11.17 7.30
N ASP A 341 -6.00 -10.67 6.33
CA ASP A 341 -5.94 -9.24 5.97
C ASP A 341 -7.33 -8.61 5.83
N THR A 342 -8.24 -9.28 5.12
CA THR A 342 -9.63 -8.83 4.94
C THR A 342 -10.36 -8.57 6.27
N ALA A 343 -10.09 -9.35 7.32
CA ALA A 343 -10.71 -9.14 8.63
C ALA A 343 -10.17 -7.89 9.33
N PHE A 344 -8.86 -7.64 9.26
CA PHE A 344 -8.24 -6.46 9.86
C PHE A 344 -8.59 -5.18 9.09
N ASP A 345 -8.67 -5.25 7.76
CA ASP A 345 -9.21 -4.18 6.92
C ASP A 345 -10.68 -3.88 7.25
N CYS A 346 -11.54 -4.90 7.40
CA CYS A 346 -12.92 -4.71 7.85
C CYS A 346 -12.98 -4.06 9.23
N ALA A 347 -12.14 -4.50 10.17
CA ALA A 347 -12.13 -4.00 11.53
C ALA A 347 -11.73 -2.52 11.61
N THR A 348 -10.63 -2.16 10.94
CA THR A 348 -10.14 -0.78 10.91
C THR A 348 -11.06 0.14 10.10
N SER A 349 -11.68 -0.36 9.02
CA SER A 349 -12.68 0.38 8.23
C SER A 349 -13.99 0.60 8.96
N ALA A 350 -14.41 -0.32 9.83
CA ALA A 350 -15.59 -0.14 10.68
C ALA A 350 -15.45 1.07 11.62
N LEU A 351 -14.25 1.33 12.15
CA LEU A 351 -13.97 2.53 12.95
C LEU A 351 -14.17 3.82 12.14
N ARG A 352 -13.79 3.82 10.86
CA ARG A 352 -14.01 4.96 9.94
C ARG A 352 -15.49 5.20 9.65
N CYS A 353 -16.29 4.14 9.71
CA CYS A 353 -17.74 4.20 9.54
C CYS A 353 -18.50 4.62 10.82
N GLY A 354 -17.79 4.89 11.92
CA GLY A 354 -18.37 5.39 13.17
C GLY A 354 -18.67 4.31 14.23
N ALA A 355 -18.12 3.10 14.09
CA ALA A 355 -18.28 2.04 15.08
C ALA A 355 -17.76 2.49 16.45
N ARG A 356 -18.50 2.18 17.52
CA ARG A 356 -18.09 2.51 18.90
C ARG A 356 -17.04 1.54 19.42
N ARG A 357 -17.11 0.27 19.01
CA ARG A 357 -16.16 -0.79 19.39
C ARG A 357 -16.16 -1.87 18.33
N VAL A 358 -15.01 -2.47 18.07
CA VAL A 358 -14.85 -3.58 17.14
C VAL A 358 -14.25 -4.78 17.88
N PHE A 359 -14.78 -5.97 17.62
CA PHE A 359 -14.22 -7.24 18.05
C PHE A 359 -13.81 -8.06 16.83
N VAL A 360 -12.55 -8.44 16.76
CA VAL A 360 -12.08 -9.43 15.78
C VAL A 360 -12.18 -10.80 16.43
N VAL A 361 -13.03 -11.67 15.88
CA VAL A 361 -13.35 -12.98 16.43
C VAL A 361 -12.92 -14.05 15.44
N PHE A 362 -12.16 -15.02 15.95
CA PHE A 362 -11.58 -16.08 15.14
C PHE A 362 -11.74 -17.43 15.83
N ARG A 363 -11.90 -18.48 15.02
CA ARG A 363 -12.22 -19.84 15.47
C ARG A 363 -11.04 -20.64 16.07
N LYS A 364 -9.85 -20.03 16.20
CA LYS A 364 -8.61 -20.67 16.68
C LYS A 364 -7.95 -19.79 17.76
N GLY A 365 -6.67 -20.02 18.08
CA GLY A 365 -5.89 -19.14 18.96
C GLY A 365 -5.16 -18.03 18.20
N PHE A 366 -4.58 -17.07 18.95
CA PHE A 366 -3.78 -15.95 18.41
C PHE A 366 -2.62 -16.40 17.52
N VAL A 367 -1.95 -17.52 17.86
CA VAL A 367 -0.85 -18.10 17.08
C VAL A 367 -1.27 -18.58 15.67
N ASN A 368 -2.58 -18.58 15.37
CA ASN A 368 -3.13 -18.99 14.09
C ASN A 368 -3.69 -17.83 13.27
N ILE A 369 -3.45 -16.58 13.68
CA ILE A 369 -3.72 -15.41 12.85
C ILE A 369 -2.92 -15.55 11.55
N ARG A 370 -3.59 -15.30 10.41
CA ARG A 370 -3.05 -15.46 9.06
C ARG A 370 -2.46 -14.16 8.50
N ALA A 371 -3.00 -13.02 8.92
CA ALA A 371 -2.42 -11.73 8.58
C ALA A 371 -1.02 -11.62 9.20
N VAL A 372 -0.11 -10.93 8.51
CA VAL A 372 1.23 -10.68 9.04
C VAL A 372 1.18 -9.73 10.25
N PRO A 373 2.18 -9.76 11.15
CA PRO A 373 2.17 -8.95 12.37
C PRO A 373 1.99 -7.45 12.15
N GLU A 374 2.35 -6.93 10.98
CA GLU A 374 2.22 -5.50 10.65
C GLU A 374 0.78 -5.09 10.30
N GLU A 375 -0.08 -6.05 9.94
CA GLU A 375 -1.50 -5.84 9.64
C GLU A 375 -2.40 -6.06 10.87
N VAL A 376 -1.92 -6.81 11.87
CA VAL A 376 -2.59 -7.10 13.15
C VAL A 376 -2.46 -5.91 14.10
#